data_AF-A0A2E9C815-F1
#
_entry.id   AF-A0A2E9C815-F1
#
_cell.length_a   1.000
_cell.length_b   1.000
_cell.length_c   1.000
_cell.angle_alpha   90.00
_cell.angle_beta   90.00
_cell.angle_gamma   90.00
#
_symmetry.space_group_name_H-M   'P 1'
#
loop_
_entity.id
_entity.type
_entity.pdbx_description
1 polymer ?
#
loop_
_entity_poly.entity_id
_entity_poly.type
_entity_poly.pdbx_seq_one_letter_code
_entity_poly.pdbx_strand_id
1 'polypeptide(L)'
;MKKISTYIPNHLAKKSLLIGKFESYIQKNFPKEIISQISVLNISGTILILGVKKSSFATLMRFEKQKYIHILEKNDFFKIDDIKIIVDS
;
A
#
# COMPACT_ATOMS: atom_id res chain seq x y z
N MET A 1 6.38 22.75 32.64
CA MET A 1 5.91 22.64 31.24
C MET A 1 5.34 21.26 31.03
N LYS A 2 4.02 21.12 30.78
CA LYS A 2 3.40 19.82 30.49
C LYS A 2 3.82 19.40 29.07
N LYS A 3 4.61 18.33 28.94
CA LYS A 3 4.90 17.70 27.65
C LYS A 3 3.58 17.18 27.09
N ILE A 4 3.04 17.86 26.08
CA ILE A 4 1.91 17.34 25.30
C ILE A 4 2.48 16.20 24.47
N SER A 5 2.53 15.01 25.05
CA SER A 5 2.66 13.78 24.28
C SER A 5 1.43 13.73 23.39
N THR A 6 1.60 13.97 22.09
CA THR A 6 0.57 13.75 21.09
C THR A 6 0.18 12.28 21.16
N TYR A 7 -0.88 11.99 21.92
CA TYR A 7 -1.41 10.65 22.09
C TYR A 7 -1.95 10.21 20.74
N ILE A 8 -1.17 9.38 20.03
CA ILE A 8 -1.63 8.73 18.80
C ILE A 8 -2.46 7.51 19.23
N PRO A 9 -3.76 7.46 18.92
CA PRO A 9 -4.58 6.30 19.20
C PRO A 9 -3.94 5.00 18.67
N ASN A 10 -3.94 3.95 19.47
CA ASN A 10 -3.32 2.65 19.14
C ASN A 10 -3.74 2.09 17.78
N HIS A 11 -4.98 2.35 17.33
CA HIS A 11 -5.47 1.89 16.04
C HIS A 11 -4.81 2.63 14.87
N LEU A 12 -4.54 3.94 15.01
CA LEU A 12 -3.82 4.72 13.99
C LEU A 12 -2.34 4.32 13.93
N ALA A 13 -1.71 4.09 15.08
CA ALA A 13 -0.33 3.61 15.14
C ALA A 13 -0.17 2.23 14.46
N LYS A 14 -1.09 1.29 14.73
CA LYS A 14 -1.11 -0.03 14.06
C LYS A 14 -1.29 0.09 12.55
N LYS A 15 -2.17 0.99 12.10
CA LYS A 15 -2.43 1.23 10.69
C LYS A 15 -1.23 1.82 9.96
N SER A 16 -0.60 2.84 10.55
CA SER A 16 0.62 3.44 10.00
C SER A 16 1.77 2.44 9.90
N LEU A 17 1.95 1.59 10.92
CA LEU A 17 2.94 0.52 10.89
C LEU A 17 2.67 -0.48 9.76
N LEU A 18 1.40 -0.84 9.56
CA LEU A 18 1.01 -1.76 8.51
C LEU A 18 1.25 -1.18 7.11
N ILE A 19 0.94 0.11 6.90
CA ILE A 19 1.26 0.83 5.67
C ILE A 19 2.77 0.77 5.40
N GLY A 20 3.61 1.10 6.38
CA GLY A 20 5.07 1.05 6.22
C GLY A 20 5.61 -0.36 5.92
N LYS A 21 5.00 -1.42 6.46
CA LYS A 21 5.33 -2.81 6.09
C LYS A 21 5.00 -3.09 4.63
N PHE A 22 3.81 -2.68 4.15
CA PHE A 22 3.44 -2.84 2.75
C PHE A 22 4.32 -2.04 1.81
N GLU A 23 4.67 -0.80 2.15
CA GLU A 23 5.63 0.00 1.36
C GLU A 23 6.95 -0.74 1.22
N SER A 24 7.52 -1.21 2.34
CA SER A 24 8.77 -1.97 2.34
C SER A 24 8.68 -3.26 1.53
N TYR A 25 7.54 -3.97 1.61
CA TYR A 25 7.32 -5.21 0.87
C TYR A 25 7.20 -4.97 -0.63
N ILE A 26 6.44 -3.95 -1.03
CA ILE A 26 6.25 -3.56 -2.42
C ILE A 26 7.59 -3.15 -3.04
N GLN A 27 8.37 -2.32 -2.35
CA GLN A 27 9.69 -1.87 -2.82
C GLN A 27 10.66 -3.03 -3.09
N LYS A 28 10.50 -4.16 -2.38
CA LYS A 28 11.35 -5.35 -2.55
C LYS A 28 10.85 -6.32 -3.61
N ASN A 29 9.53 -6.44 -3.80
CA ASN A 29 8.93 -7.56 -4.54
C ASN A 29 8.22 -7.15 -5.84
N PHE A 30 7.84 -5.87 -6.01
CA PHE A 30 7.18 -5.42 -7.24
C PHE A 30 8.19 -5.20 -8.38
N PRO A 31 7.73 -5.13 -9.64
CA PRO A 31 8.58 -4.76 -10.77
C PRO A 31 9.19 -3.35 -10.57
N LYS A 32 10.50 -3.22 -10.80
CA LYS A 32 11.26 -1.96 -10.62
C LYS A 32 10.68 -0.77 -11.38
N GLU A 33 10.13 -1.02 -12.56
CA GLU A 33 9.50 -0.01 -13.43
C GLU A 33 8.29 0.66 -12.77
N ILE A 34 7.56 -0.07 -11.92
CA ILE A 34 6.30 0.37 -11.33
C ILE A 34 6.52 0.95 -9.93
N ILE A 35 7.49 0.43 -9.17
CA ILE A 35 7.75 0.82 -7.78
C ILE A 35 7.89 2.35 -7.61
N SER A 36 8.61 3.02 -8.52
CA SER A 36 8.81 4.49 -8.46
C SER A 36 7.54 5.32 -8.70
N GLN A 37 6.52 4.68 -9.26
CA GLN A 37 5.26 5.29 -9.66
C GLN A 37 4.14 5.07 -8.64
N ILE A 38 4.36 4.26 -7.60
CA ILE A 38 3.33 3.84 -6.65
C ILE A 38 3.63 4.27 -5.22
N SER A 39 2.57 4.56 -4.48
CA SER A 39 2.58 4.83 -3.04
C SER A 39 1.46 4.04 -2.36
N VAL A 40 1.69 3.61 -1.10
CA VAL A 40 0.63 2.98 -0.31
C VAL A 40 -0.14 4.09 0.39
N LEU A 41 -1.36 4.36 -0.06
CA LEU A 41 -2.18 5.43 0.52
C LEU A 41 -2.86 4.97 1.80
N ASN A 42 -3.43 3.76 1.76
CA ASN A 42 -4.30 3.30 2.82
C ASN A 42 -4.58 1.80 2.73
N ILE A 43 -5.10 1.23 3.81
CA ILE A 43 -5.61 -0.14 3.89
C ILE A 43 -7.00 -0.07 4.52
N SER A 44 -7.97 -0.67 3.85
CA SER A 44 -9.37 -0.69 4.27
C SER A 44 -9.88 -2.12 4.28
N GLY A 45 -9.99 -2.73 5.45
CA GLY A 45 -10.22 -4.17 5.56
C GLY A 45 -9.07 -4.94 4.91
N THR A 46 -9.38 -5.82 3.96
CA THR A 46 -8.40 -6.59 3.18
C THR A 46 -8.10 -5.95 1.80
N ILE A 47 -8.46 -4.68 1.62
CA ILE A 47 -8.21 -3.93 0.39
C ILE A 47 -7.02 -2.99 0.58
N LEU A 48 -5.98 -3.17 -0.24
CA LEU A 48 -4.84 -2.27 -0.32
C LEU A 48 -5.13 -1.14 -1.30
N ILE A 49 -4.99 0.11 -0.86
CA ILE A 49 -5.23 1.29 -1.68
C ILE A 49 -3.87 1.87 -2.10
N LEU A 50 -3.59 1.79 -3.40
CA LEU A 50 -2.37 2.30 -4.01
C LEU A 50 -2.65 3.59 -4.79
N GLY A 51 -1.81 4.59 -4.57
CA GLY A 51 -1.71 5.79 -5.39
C GLY A 51 -0.73 5.55 -6.51
N VAL A 52 -1.05 6.01 -7.72
CA VAL A 52 -0.20 5.86 -8.91
C VAL A 52 -0.05 7.19 -9.62
N LYS A 53 1.18 7.63 -9.84
CA LYS A 53 1.50 8.95 -10.41
C LYS A 53 1.06 9.12 -11.86
N LYS A 54 1.11 8.05 -12.65
CA LYS A 54 0.82 8.08 -14.09
C LYS A 54 -0.38 7.20 -14.41
N SER A 55 -1.31 7.75 -15.17
CA SER A 55 -2.54 7.05 -15.59
C SER A 55 -2.26 5.78 -16.39
N SER A 56 -1.23 5.75 -17.23
CA SER A 56 -0.84 4.56 -18.00
C SER A 56 -0.46 3.38 -17.09
N PHE A 57 0.33 3.64 -16.05
CA PHE A 57 0.68 2.62 -15.05
C PHE A 57 -0.53 2.21 -14.22
N ALA A 58 -1.43 3.14 -13.88
CA ALA A 58 -2.67 2.78 -13.20
C ALA A 58 -3.54 1.82 -14.03
N THR A 59 -3.65 2.07 -15.35
CA THR A 59 -4.36 1.17 -16.27
C THR A 59 -3.68 -0.20 -16.36
N LEU A 60 -2.36 -0.24 -16.55
CA LEU A 60 -1.59 -1.48 -16.57
C LEU A 60 -1.81 -2.28 -15.28
N MET A 61 -1.70 -1.63 -14.12
CA MET A 61 -1.85 -2.30 -12.84
C MET A 61 -3.28 -2.81 -12.59
N ARG A 62 -4.30 -2.10 -13.10
CA ARG A 62 -5.70 -2.56 -13.03
C ARG A 62 -5.91 -3.79 -13.92
N PHE A 63 -5.27 -3.82 -15.09
CA PHE A 63 -5.33 -4.95 -16.01
C PHE A 63 -4.62 -6.18 -15.43
N GLU A 64 -3.40 -6.00 -14.92
CA GLU A 64 -2.59 -7.06 -14.31
C GLU A 64 -2.87 -7.23 -12.80
N LYS A 65 -4.03 -6.80 -12.30
CA LYS A 65 -4.30 -6.70 -10.85
C LYS A 65 -4.01 -7.98 -10.07
N GLN A 66 -4.38 -9.14 -10.62
CA GLN A 66 -4.19 -10.44 -10.00
C GLN A 66 -2.71 -10.81 -9.79
N LYS A 67 -1.82 -10.38 -10.69
CA LYS A 67 -0.37 -10.57 -10.54
C LYS A 67 0.14 -9.88 -9.28
N TYR A 68 -0.31 -8.65 -9.02
CA TYR A 68 0.10 -7.90 -7.83
C TYR A 68 -0.52 -8.47 -6.55
N ILE A 69 -1.77 -8.92 -6.59
CA ILE A 69 -2.40 -9.62 -5.46
C ILE A 69 -1.60 -10.88 -5.13
N HIS A 70 -1.24 -11.70 -6.12
CA HIS A 70 -0.45 -12.90 -5.90
C HIS A 70 0.96 -12.63 -5.34
N ILE A 71 1.58 -11.51 -5.72
CA ILE A 71 2.83 -11.07 -5.07
C ILE A 71 2.58 -10.75 -3.60
N LEU A 72 1.50 -10.02 -3.30
CA LEU A 72 1.15 -9.66 -1.92
C LEU A 72 0.75 -10.87 -1.08
N GLU A 73 0.08 -11.89 -1.62
CA GLU A 73 -0.33 -13.10 -0.90
C GLU A 73 0.85 -13.84 -0.22
N LYS A 74 2.07 -13.65 -0.72
CA LYS A 74 3.29 -14.26 -0.17
C LYS A 74 3.85 -13.51 1.06
N ASN A 75 3.19 -12.46 1.52
CA ASN A 75 3.57 -11.77 2.74
C ASN A 75 3.07 -12.54 3.99
N ASP A 76 3.78 -12.41 5.10
CA ASP A 76 3.51 -13.14 6.36
C ASP A 76 2.77 -12.30 7.40
N PHE A 77 2.40 -11.06 7.08
CA PHE A 77 1.95 -10.09 8.09
C PHE A 77 0.49 -9.64 7.92
N PHE A 78 -0.10 -9.68 6.73
CA PHE A 78 -1.48 -9.27 6.51
C PHE A 78 -2.05 -9.75 5.16
N LYS A 79 -3.24 -10.35 5.19
CA LYS A 79 -3.92 -10.82 3.99
C LYS A 79 -4.53 -9.66 3.19
N ILE A 80 -4.27 -9.63 1.88
CA ILE A 80 -4.89 -8.71 0.92
C ILE A 80 -5.71 -9.53 -0.06
N ASP A 81 -7.01 -9.28 -0.12
CA ASP A 81 -7.92 -9.92 -1.07
C ASP A 81 -8.07 -9.07 -2.34
N ASP A 82 -7.84 -7.75 -2.23
CA ASP A 82 -8.05 -6.84 -3.34
C ASP A 82 -7.14 -5.61 -3.33
N ILE A 83 -6.93 -5.02 -4.51
CA ILE A 83 -6.17 -3.78 -4.69
C ILE A 83 -7.06 -2.73 -5.36
N LYS A 84 -7.17 -1.56 -4.72
CA LYS A 84 -7.77 -0.36 -5.30
C LYS A 84 -6.67 0.57 -5.79
N ILE A 85 -6.79 1.02 -7.04
CA ILE A 85 -5.79 1.85 -7.71
C ILE A 85 -6.35 3.24 -7.99
N ILE A 86 -5.75 4.26 -7.39
CA ILE A 86 -6.11 5.67 -7.53
C ILE A 86 -5.01 6.36 -8.32
N VAL A 87 -5.37 7.16 -9.33
CA VAL A 87 -4.41 8.03 -9.99
C VAL A 87 -4.24 9.25 -9.10
N ASP A 88 -3.04 9.44 -8.56
CA ASP A 88 -2.70 10.55 -7.66
C ASP A 88 -1.89 11.54 -8.50
N SER A 89 -2.55 12.61 -8.93
CA SER A 89 -2.04 13.59 -9.91
C SER A 89 -1.29 14.73 -9.24
#